data_AF-A0A2E5IH07-F1
#
_entry.id   AF-A0A2E5IH07-F1
#
_cell.length_a   1.000
_cell.length_b   1.000
_cell.length_c   1.000
_cell.angle_alpha   90.00
_cell.angle_beta   90.00
_cell.angle_gamma   90.00
#
_symmetry.space_group_name_H-M   'P 1'
#
loop_
_entity.id
_entity.type
_entity.pdbx_description
1 polymer ?
#
loop_
_entity_poly.entity_id
_entity_poly.type
_entity_poly.pdbx_seq_one_letter_code
_entity_poly.pdbx_strand_id
1 'polypeptide(L)' 'MRTLRTIIMGSMMVIPGLVLGLLIWYIAGRPESEPLETLICNGIPLLSIGLGLYFGWQTGEEYSATYEG' A
#
# COMPACT_ATOMS: atom_id res chain seq x y z
N MET A 1 -11.94 15.38 7.02
CA MET A 1 -12.45 14.05 7.44
C MET A 1 -11.31 13.04 7.40
N ARG A 2 -10.88 12.55 8.56
CA ARG A 2 -9.71 11.66 8.73
C ARG A 2 -9.78 10.42 7.85
N THR A 3 -10.93 9.74 7.85
CA THR A 3 -11.20 8.49 7.12
C THR A 3 -11.13 8.61 5.59
N LEU A 4 -11.65 9.69 5.02
CA LEU A 4 -11.63 9.87 3.56
C LEU A 4 -10.19 10.08 3.05
N ARG A 5 -9.38 10.84 3.80
CA ARG A 5 -7.95 11.01 3.47
C ARG A 5 -7.18 9.69 3.62
N THR A 6 -7.44 8.92 4.68
CA THR A 6 -6.74 7.64 4.87
C THR A 6 -7.02 6.68 3.73
N ILE A 7 -8.27 6.59 3.28
CA ILE A 7 -8.68 5.74 2.15
C ILE A 7 -7.99 6.18 0.85
N ILE A 8 -7.89 7.49 0.60
CA ILE A 8 -7.19 8.02 -0.59
C ILE A 8 -5.69 7.69 -0.54
N MET A 9 -5.02 7.85 0.61
CA MET A 9 -3.61 7.49 0.75
C MET A 9 -3.39 5.98 0.59
N GLY A 10 -4.28 5.16 1.15
CA GLY A 10 -4.23 3.71 1.00
C GLY A 10 -4.47 3.25 -0.44
N SER A 11 -5.42 3.86 -1.17
CA SER A 11 -5.70 3.49 -2.56
C SER A 11 -4.59 3.90 -3.52
N MET A 12 -3.91 5.03 -3.26
CA MET A 12 -2.72 5.43 -4.01
C MET A 12 -1.55 4.45 -3.86
N MET A 13 -1.49 3.69 -2.77
CA MET A 13 -0.46 2.68 -2.52
C MET A 13 -0.66 1.35 -3.28
N VAL A 14 -1.76 1.19 -4.02
CA VAL A 14 -1.99 0.02 -4.88
C VAL A 14 -0.95 -0.05 -5.99
N ILE A 15 -0.73 1.06 -6.71
CA ILE A 15 0.22 1.14 -7.83
C ILE A 15 1.66 0.83 -7.39
N PRO A 16 2.25 1.50 -6.38
CA PRO A 16 3.59 1.19 -5.92
C PRO A 16 3.69 -0.23 -5.34
N GLY A 17 2.63 -0.74 -4.70
CA GLY A 17 2.57 -2.13 -4.22
C GLY A 17 2.64 -3.17 -5.35
N LEU A 18 1.92 -2.94 -6.45
CA LEU A 18 1.97 -3.79 -7.64
C LEU A 18 3.33 -3.74 -8.33
N VAL A 19 3.94 -2.55 -8.43
CA VAL A 19 5.29 -2.40 -9.00
C VAL A 19 6.33 -3.12 -8.13
N LEU A 20 6.26 -2.99 -6.81
CA LEU A 20 7.14 -3.71 -5.90
C LEU A 20 6.96 -5.22 -6.00
N GLY A 21 5.71 -5.71 -6.07
CA GLY A 21 5.41 -7.12 -6.30
C GLY A 21 6.04 -7.64 -7.58
N LEU A 22 5.90 -6.89 -8.69
CA LEU A 22 6.50 -7.23 -9.98
C LEU A 22 8.03 -7.30 -9.92
N LEU A 23 8.68 -6.32 -9.28
CA LEU A 23 10.14 -6.30 -9.13
C LEU A 23 10.64 -7.50 -8.34
N ILE A 24 9.99 -7.81 -7.22
CA ILE A 24 10.37 -8.93 -6.35
C ILE A 24 10.14 -10.25 -7.08
N TRP A 25 9.05 -10.40 -7.82
CA TRP A 25 8.79 -11.57 -8.65
C TRP A 25 9.87 -11.78 -9.72
N TYR A 26 10.30 -10.69 -10.38
CA TYR A 26 11.35 -10.74 -11.39
C TYR A 26 12.71 -11.13 -10.79
N ILE A 27 13.07 -10.56 -9.64
CA ILE A 27 14.32 -10.86 -8.94
C ILE A 27 14.32 -12.29 -8.38
N ALA A 28 13.16 -12.79 -7.95
CA ALA A 28 12.98 -14.17 -7.47
C ALA A 28 13.07 -15.22 -8.60
N GLY A 29 13.30 -14.82 -9.85
CA GLY A 29 13.48 -15.72 -10.97
C GLY A 29 12.17 -16.21 -11.60
N ARG A 30 11.07 -15.48 -11.39
CA ARG A 30 9.72 -15.82 -11.89
C ARG A 30 9.26 -17.20 -11.39
N PRO A 31 9.12 -17.39 -10.07
CA PRO A 31 8.55 -18.63 -9.55
C PRO A 31 7.09 -18.74 -10.00
N GLU A 32 6.76 -19.84 -10.67
CA GLU A 32 5.38 -20.23 -11.01
C GLU A 32 4.83 -21.31 -10.04
N SER A 33 5.61 -21.59 -8.99
CA SER A 33 5.26 -22.58 -7.97
C SER A 33 4.49 -21.93 -6.84
N GLU A 34 3.29 -22.43 -6.58
CA GLU A 34 2.55 -22.20 -5.34
C GLU A 34 3.38 -22.74 -4.15
N PRO A 35 3.51 -22.02 -3.02
CA PRO A 35 2.77 -20.81 -2.63
C PRO A 35 3.52 -19.47 -2.88
N LEU A 36 4.70 -19.52 -3.49
CA LEU A 36 5.57 -18.35 -3.64
C LEU A 36 4.97 -17.31 -4.57
N GLU A 37 4.35 -17.74 -5.67
CA GLU A 37 3.66 -16.85 -6.60
C GLU A 37 2.53 -16.09 -5.91
N THR A 38 1.63 -16.81 -5.22
CA THR A 38 0.52 -16.20 -4.47
C THR A 38 1.01 -15.20 -3.42
N LEU A 39 2.08 -15.53 -2.67
CA LEU A 39 2.61 -14.64 -1.65
C LEU A 39 3.20 -13.34 -2.24
N ILE A 40 3.92 -13.43 -3.35
CA ILE A 40 4.58 -12.27 -3.96
C ILE A 40 3.56 -11.39 -4.69
N CYS A 41 2.69 -12.01 -5.50
CA CYS A 41 1.75 -11.28 -6.36
C CYS A 41 0.51 -10.76 -5.61
N ASN A 42 0.13 -11.36 -4.47
CA ASN A 42 -1.01 -10.89 -3.67
C ASN A 42 -0.58 -10.34 -2.30
N GLY A 43 0.33 -11.00 -1.60
CA GLY A 43 0.76 -10.60 -0.26
C GLY A 43 1.45 -9.24 -0.24
N ILE A 44 2.36 -8.98 -1.18
CA ILE A 44 3.12 -7.72 -1.24
C ILE A 44 2.21 -6.53 -1.57
N PRO A 45 1.34 -6.59 -2.61
CA PRO A 45 0.39 -5.49 -2.85
C PRO A 45 -0.59 -5.26 -1.70
N LEU A 46 -1.09 -6.32 -1.07
CA LEU A 46 -2.00 -6.19 0.08
C LEU A 46 -1.31 -5.54 1.29
N LEU A 47 -0.07 -5.92 1.59
CA LEU A 47 0.72 -5.29 2.65
C LEU A 47 1.02 -3.82 2.35
N SER A 48 1.33 -3.47 1.09
CA SER A 48 1.52 -2.08 0.67
C SER A 48 0.29 -1.22 0.95
N ILE A 49 -0.90 -1.71 0.59
CA ILE A 49 -2.16 -1.02 0.86
C ILE A 49 -2.41 -0.89 2.36
N GLY A 50 -2.18 -1.98 3.12
CA GLY A 50 -2.33 -1.98 4.57
C GLY A 50 -1.42 -0.97 5.27
N LEU A 51 -0.16 -0.88 4.85
CA LEU A 51 0.78 0.13 5.33
C LEU A 51 0.36 1.54 4.92
N GLY A 52 -0.13 1.74 3.69
CA GLY A 52 -0.68 3.02 3.24
C GLY A 52 -1.87 3.51 4.09
N LEU A 53 -2.78 2.60 4.44
CA LEU A 53 -3.90 2.87 5.33
C LEU A 53 -3.42 3.17 6.77
N TYR A 54 -2.45 2.41 7.28
CA TYR A 54 -1.86 2.61 8.61
C TYR A 54 -1.17 3.98 8.71
N PHE A 55 -0.31 4.32 7.74
CA PHE A 55 0.35 5.62 7.70
C PHE A 55 -0.66 6.75 7.54
N GLY A 56 -1.64 6.61 6.64
CA GLY A 56 -2.71 7.60 6.47
C GLY A 56 -3.51 7.82 7.76
N TRP A 57 -3.69 6.79 8.59
CA TRP A 57 -4.38 6.90 9.88
C TRP A 57 -3.56 7.63 10.95
N GLN A 58 -2.26 7.34 11.01
CA GLN A 58 -1.33 8.02 11.93
C GLN A 58 -1.13 9.49 11.55
N THR A 59 -0.92 9.80 10.26
CA THR A 59 -0.61 11.17 9.79
C THR A 59 -1.85 11.98 9.37
N GLY A 60 -3.05 11.40 9.46
CA GLY A 60 -4.30 12.01 8.99
C GLY A 60 -4.70 13.31 9.69
N GLU A 61 -4.08 13.64 10.82
CA GLU A 61 -4.29 14.89 11.58
C GLU A 61 -3.49 16.08 11.01
N GLU A 62 -2.36 15.83 10.32
CA GLU A 62 -1.39 16.84 9.85
C GLU A 62 -1.92 17.78 8.77
N TYR A 63 -3.01 17.41 8.10
CA TYR A 63 -3.75 18.38 7.29
C TYR A 63 -5.24 18.38 7.55
N SER A 64 -5.64 18.23 8.81
CA SER A 64 -6.83 18.97 9.22
C SER A 64 -6.55 20.43 8.86
N ALA A 65 -7.43 21.06 8.06
CA ALA A 65 -7.32 22.48 7.85
C ALA A 65 -7.52 23.10 9.24
N THR A 66 -6.43 23.50 9.90
CA THR A 66 -6.49 24.37 11.06
C THR A 66 -7.14 25.65 10.56
N TYR A 67 -8.46 25.76 10.75
CA TYR A 67 -9.19 27.02 10.64
C TYR A 67 -8.93 27.87 11.89
N GLU A 68 -7.66 28.03 12.28
CA GLU A 68 -7.22 29.00 13.28
C GLU A 68 -6.44 30.08 12.53
N GLY A 69 -7.15 31.12 12.12
CA GLY A 69 -6.64 32.27 11.36
C GLY A 69 -7.70 32.89 10.47
#